data_AF-R6UCQ1-F1
#
_entry.id   AF-R6UCQ1-F1
#
_cell.length_a   1.000
_cell.length_b   1.000
_cell.length_c   1.000
_cell.angle_alpha   90.00
_cell.angle_beta   90.00
_cell.angle_gamma   90.00
#
_symmetry.space_group_name_H-M   'P 1'
#
loop_
_entity.id
_entity.type
_entity.pdbx_description
1 polymer ?
#
loop_
_entity_poly.entity_id
_entity_poly.type
_entity_poly.pdbx_seq_one_letter_code
_entity_poly.pdbx_strand_id
1 'polypeptide(L)'
;MDTALKNGDFAKNSSGKIYSINAMEETLQRCKILLTVRQGSFVYNPQLGHRLHLLRTDDERLQGNALVLVQEALYSVPQVTVESVTAKVENNVIRLLVNISAYNQTEVLEVNINNEEL
;
A
#
# COMPACT_ATOMS: atom_id res chain seq x y z
N MET A 1 7.54 6.29 -16.52
CA MET A 1 8.90 5.77 -16.36
C MET A 1 9.42 6.38 -15.08
N ASP A 2 9.21 5.66 -13.99
CA ASP A 2 9.69 6.02 -12.67
C ASP A 2 11.07 5.40 -12.40
N THR A 3 11.68 5.78 -11.30
CA THR A 3 12.96 5.24 -10.82
C THR A 3 12.71 4.22 -9.72
N ALA A 4 13.46 3.12 -9.73
CA ALA A 4 13.37 2.12 -8.68
C ALA A 4 13.65 2.72 -7.30
N LEU A 5 12.79 2.46 -6.33
CA LEU A 5 12.99 2.78 -4.92
C LEU A 5 13.17 1.51 -4.10
N LYS A 6 14.05 1.56 -3.12
CA LYS A 6 14.26 0.50 -2.13
C LYS A 6 14.65 1.12 -0.80
N ASN A 7 13.96 0.73 0.27
CA ASN A 7 14.26 1.18 1.64
C ASN A 7 14.29 2.72 1.78
N GLY A 8 13.40 3.44 1.09
CA GLY A 8 13.29 4.89 1.19
C GLY A 8 14.28 5.70 0.34
N ASP A 9 15.11 5.06 -0.49
CA ASP A 9 16.05 5.74 -1.40
C ASP A 9 16.04 5.09 -2.80
N PHE A 10 16.72 5.69 -3.76
CA PHE A 10 16.90 5.15 -5.10
C PHE A 10 17.64 3.82 -5.07
N ALA A 11 17.02 2.80 -5.65
CA ALA A 11 17.65 1.51 -5.83
C ALA A 11 18.77 1.61 -6.86
N LYS A 12 19.88 0.92 -6.58
CA LYS A 12 21.04 0.83 -7.45
C LYS A 12 21.16 -0.59 -8.00
N ASN A 13 21.57 -0.70 -9.26
CA ASN A 13 21.94 -1.98 -9.86
C ASN A 13 23.30 -2.48 -9.31
N SER A 14 23.75 -3.64 -9.77
CA SER A 14 25.04 -4.23 -9.36
C SER A 14 26.25 -3.33 -9.61
N SER A 15 26.17 -2.41 -10.57
CA SER A 15 27.21 -1.44 -10.89
C SER A 15 27.11 -0.14 -10.09
N GLY A 16 26.18 -0.05 -9.12
CA GLY A 16 25.97 1.13 -8.29
C GLY A 16 25.18 2.26 -8.95
N LYS A 17 24.59 2.04 -10.14
CA LYS A 17 23.82 3.06 -10.87
C LYS A 17 22.32 2.93 -10.57
N ILE A 18 21.67 4.07 -10.45
CA ILE A 18 20.21 4.18 -10.38
C ILE A 18 19.61 3.67 -11.70
N TYR A 19 18.48 2.97 -11.62
CA TYR A 19 17.80 2.42 -12.81
C TYR A 19 16.31 2.74 -12.81
N SER A 20 15.75 2.82 -14.02
CA SER A 20 14.33 3.03 -14.26
C SER A 20 13.56 1.72 -14.16
N ILE A 21 12.30 1.79 -13.73
CA ILE A 21 11.38 0.65 -13.65
C ILE A 21 10.35 0.69 -14.77
N ASN A 22 9.81 -0.49 -15.09
CA ASN A 22 8.75 -0.63 -16.08
C ASN A 22 7.38 -0.19 -15.51
N ALA A 23 6.35 -0.17 -16.35
CA ALA A 23 5.02 0.30 -15.96
C ALA A 23 4.38 -0.50 -14.80
N MET A 24 4.52 -1.82 -14.79
CA MET A 24 3.97 -2.66 -13.73
C MET A 24 4.71 -2.44 -12.40
N GLU A 25 6.04 -2.39 -12.45
CA GLU A 25 6.88 -2.11 -11.29
C GLU A 25 6.59 -0.71 -10.71
N GLU A 26 6.42 0.30 -11.56
CA GLU A 26 6.01 1.66 -11.20
C GLU A 26 4.65 1.66 -10.47
N THR A 27 3.67 0.95 -11.02
CA THR A 27 2.34 0.78 -10.39
C THR A 27 2.44 0.14 -9.02
N LEU A 28 3.19 -0.95 -8.87
CA LEU A 28 3.37 -1.63 -7.58
C LEU A 28 4.10 -0.75 -6.56
N GLN A 29 5.14 -0.02 -6.99
CA GLN A 29 5.84 0.94 -6.16
C GLN A 29 4.89 2.02 -5.64
N ARG A 30 4.03 2.56 -6.51
CA ARG A 30 3.03 3.57 -6.12
C ARG A 30 1.99 3.03 -5.14
N CYS A 31 1.49 1.81 -5.35
CA CYS A 31 0.59 1.15 -4.40
C CYS A 31 1.25 0.99 -3.02
N LYS A 32 2.50 0.52 -2.98
CA LYS A 32 3.25 0.35 -1.72
C LYS A 32 3.41 1.68 -0.98
N ILE A 33 3.74 2.76 -1.68
CA ILE A 33 3.84 4.11 -1.08
C ILE A 33 2.49 4.52 -0.47
N LEU A 34 1.40 4.41 -1.24
CA LEU A 34 0.06 4.81 -0.80
C LEU A 34 -0.44 3.98 0.40
N LEU A 35 -0.08 2.70 0.48
CA LEU A 35 -0.44 1.80 1.58
C LEU A 35 0.52 1.86 2.78
N THR A 36 1.60 2.62 2.68
CA THR A 36 2.58 2.81 3.77
C THR A 36 2.43 4.18 4.44
N VAL A 37 2.14 5.21 3.66
CA VAL A 37 2.05 6.59 4.18
C VAL A 37 0.71 6.79 4.87
N ARG A 38 0.73 7.13 6.16
CA ARG A 38 -0.48 7.58 6.87
C ARG A 38 -0.98 8.89 6.26
N GLN A 39 -2.26 8.95 5.89
CA GLN A 39 -2.84 10.17 5.36
C GLN A 39 -2.68 11.33 6.37
N GLY A 40 -2.23 12.49 5.87
CA GLY A 40 -1.94 13.67 6.66
C GLY A 40 -0.52 13.73 7.26
N SER A 41 0.28 12.64 7.21
CA SER A 41 1.65 12.67 7.75
C SER A 41 2.66 13.36 6.84
N PHE A 42 2.38 13.44 5.54
CA PHE A 42 3.26 14.06 4.56
C PHE A 42 2.86 15.53 4.31
N VAL A 43 3.64 16.44 4.88
CA VAL A 43 3.34 17.89 4.92
C VAL A 43 3.11 18.49 3.52
N TYR A 44 3.87 18.07 2.51
CA TYR A 44 3.77 18.63 1.15
C TYR A 44 2.58 18.11 0.36
N ASN A 45 1.99 16.98 0.75
CA ASN A 45 0.77 16.46 0.17
C ASN A 45 -0.04 15.71 1.24
N PRO A 46 -0.89 16.41 2.01
CA PRO A 46 -1.67 15.81 3.09
C PRO A 46 -2.68 14.74 2.63
N GLN A 47 -3.06 14.76 1.36
CA GLN A 47 -3.99 13.78 0.79
C GLN A 47 -3.31 12.46 0.43
N LEU A 48 -1.97 12.43 0.37
CA LEU A 48 -1.20 11.22 0.08
C LEU A 48 -1.38 10.18 1.18
N GLY A 49 -1.53 8.92 0.77
CA GLY A 49 -1.47 7.79 1.68
C GLY A 49 -2.83 7.17 1.98
N HIS A 50 -2.96 6.61 3.19
CA HIS A 50 -4.11 5.81 3.58
C HIS A 50 -4.68 6.19 4.94
N ARG A 51 -5.94 5.79 5.14
CA ARG A 51 -6.66 5.90 6.41
C ARG A 51 -6.78 4.56 7.16
N LEU A 52 -5.99 3.54 6.77
CA LEU A 52 -6.00 2.21 7.41
C LEU A 52 -5.71 2.23 8.92
N HIS A 53 -5.10 3.29 9.45
CA HIS A 53 -4.94 3.49 10.90
C HIS A 53 -6.28 3.64 11.67
N LEU A 54 -7.40 3.77 10.96
CA LEU A 54 -8.75 3.77 11.54
C LEU A 54 -9.28 2.36 11.81
N LEU A 55 -8.65 1.32 11.26
CA LEU A 55 -9.02 -0.08 11.51
C LEU A 55 -8.76 -0.42 12.98
N ARG A 56 -9.65 -1.20 13.58
CA ARG A 56 -9.53 -1.66 14.96
C ARG A 56 -9.53 -3.17 15.02
N THR A 57 -8.78 -3.72 15.97
CA THR A 57 -8.62 -5.18 16.14
C THR A 57 -9.89 -5.86 16.66
N ASP A 58 -10.78 -5.10 17.30
CA ASP A 58 -12.06 -5.53 17.87
C ASP A 58 -13.27 -5.28 16.93
N ASP A 59 -13.04 -4.84 15.70
CA ASP A 59 -14.10 -4.54 14.74
C ASP A 59 -14.66 -5.81 14.07
N GLU A 60 -15.93 -6.13 14.34
CA GLU A 60 -16.63 -7.26 13.71
C GLU A 60 -16.69 -7.15 12.17
N ARG A 61 -16.58 -5.93 11.63
CA ARG A 61 -16.60 -5.63 10.19
C ARG A 61 -15.21 -5.36 9.62
N LEU A 62 -14.14 -5.75 10.33
CA LEU A 62 -12.74 -5.51 9.96
C LEU A 62 -12.45 -5.80 8.48
N GLN A 63 -12.83 -6.97 7.97
CA GLN A 63 -12.61 -7.35 6.57
C GLN A 63 -13.23 -6.35 5.59
N GLY A 64 -14.50 -5.97 5.82
CA GLY A 64 -15.22 -5.05 4.94
C GLY A 64 -14.68 -3.62 5.01
N ASN A 65 -14.35 -3.16 6.21
CA ASN A 65 -13.75 -1.84 6.42
C ASN A 65 -12.35 -1.76 5.81
N ALA A 66 -11.55 -2.83 5.92
CA ALA A 66 -10.24 -2.92 5.28
C ALA A 66 -10.34 -2.83 3.76
N LEU A 67 -11.30 -3.54 3.14
CA LEU A 67 -11.52 -3.46 1.70
C LEU A 67 -11.82 -2.03 1.24
N VAL A 68 -12.75 -1.34 1.91
CA VAL A 68 -13.13 0.04 1.56
C VAL A 68 -11.95 0.99 1.69
N LEU A 69 -11.20 0.93 2.79
CA LEU A 69 -10.06 1.82 3.02
C LEU A 69 -8.88 1.56 2.07
N VAL A 70 -8.66 0.30 1.68
CA VAL A 70 -7.65 -0.03 0.66
C VAL A 70 -8.08 0.47 -0.73
N GLN A 71 -9.36 0.31 -1.09
CA GLN A 71 -9.90 0.86 -2.33
C GLN A 71 -9.78 2.39 -2.37
N GLU A 72 -10.08 3.07 -1.27
CA GLU A 72 -9.90 4.52 -1.13
C GLU A 72 -8.43 4.91 -1.34
N ALA A 73 -7.50 4.24 -0.65
CA ALA A 73 -6.07 4.55 -0.75
C ALA A 73 -5.52 4.35 -2.17
N LEU A 74 -5.98 3.33 -2.88
CA LEU A 74 -5.50 3.00 -4.22
C LEU A 74 -6.30 3.66 -5.36
N TYR A 75 -7.36 4.41 -5.05
CA TYR A 75 -8.23 5.06 -6.04
C TYR A 75 -7.46 5.98 -7.01
N SER A 76 -6.37 6.59 -6.55
CA SER A 76 -5.54 7.50 -7.37
C SER A 76 -4.61 6.79 -8.37
N VAL A 77 -4.67 5.45 -8.46
CA VAL A 77 -3.88 4.61 -9.38
C VAL A 77 -4.82 3.95 -10.39
N PRO A 78 -5.12 4.61 -11.54
CA PRO A 78 -6.22 4.21 -12.43
C PRO A 78 -6.09 2.80 -13.04
N GLN A 79 -4.87 2.26 -13.10
CA GLN A 79 -4.60 0.95 -13.68
C GLN A 79 -4.81 -0.21 -12.70
N VAL A 80 -5.11 0.09 -11.43
CA VAL A 80 -5.20 -0.89 -10.35
C VAL A 80 -6.65 -1.11 -9.95
N THR A 81 -7.05 -2.39 -9.94
CA THR A 81 -8.29 -2.84 -9.32
C THR A 81 -7.95 -3.62 -8.06
N VAL A 82 -8.63 -3.32 -6.95
CA VAL A 82 -8.55 -4.11 -5.72
C VAL A 82 -9.56 -5.24 -5.81
N GLU A 83 -9.08 -6.46 -5.99
CA GLU A 83 -9.91 -7.66 -6.18
C GLU A 83 -10.45 -8.18 -4.84
N SER A 84 -9.59 -8.20 -3.83
CA SER A 84 -9.97 -8.61 -2.48
C SER A 84 -8.95 -8.16 -1.44
N VAL A 85 -9.41 -8.08 -0.19
CA VAL A 85 -8.56 -7.84 0.98
C VAL A 85 -8.88 -8.90 2.01
N THR A 86 -7.85 -9.56 2.53
CA THR A 86 -7.96 -10.45 3.70
C THR A 86 -7.33 -9.77 4.89
N ALA A 87 -8.10 -9.57 5.96
CA ALA A 87 -7.63 -9.01 7.21
C ALA A 87 -7.51 -10.11 8.27
N LYS A 88 -6.39 -10.11 9.00
CA LYS A 88 -6.14 -10.98 10.15
C LYS A 88 -5.56 -10.17 11.29
N VAL A 89 -5.97 -10.49 12.51
CA VAL A 89 -5.39 -9.91 13.73
C VAL A 89 -4.41 -10.91 14.32
N GLU A 90 -3.16 -10.52 14.48
CA GLU A 90 -2.10 -11.31 15.09
C GLU A 90 -1.34 -10.42 16.08
N ASN A 91 -1.26 -10.80 17.36
CA ASN A 91 -0.54 -10.05 18.39
C ASN A 91 -0.89 -8.54 18.43
N ASN A 92 -2.18 -8.20 18.32
CA ASN A 92 -2.68 -6.82 18.27
C ASN A 92 -2.25 -6.01 17.03
N VAL A 93 -1.69 -6.66 16.01
CA VAL A 93 -1.38 -6.08 14.70
C VAL A 93 -2.40 -6.57 13.69
N ILE A 94 -2.90 -5.67 12.85
CA ILE A 94 -3.80 -6.03 11.74
C ILE A 94 -2.92 -6.26 10.50
N ARG A 95 -2.80 -7.51 10.07
CA ARG A 95 -2.17 -7.89 8.80
C ARG A 95 -3.23 -7.92 7.70
N LEU A 96 -2.97 -7.19 6.62
CA LEU A 96 -3.78 -7.17 5.41
C LEU A 96 -3.02 -7.83 4.27
N LEU A 97 -3.68 -8.77 3.58
CA LEU A 97 -3.26 -9.27 2.27
C LEU A 97 -4.19 -8.68 1.22
N VAL A 98 -3.66 -7.80 0.38
CA VAL A 98 -4.39 -7.08 -0.66
C VAL A 98 -4.09 -7.73 -2.01
N ASN A 99 -5.09 -8.35 -2.61
CA ASN A 99 -5.00 -8.84 -3.98
C ASN A 99 -5.41 -7.70 -4.92
N ILE A 100 -4.51 -7.34 -5.82
CA ILE A 100 -4.75 -6.35 -6.87
C ILE A 100 -4.58 -6.96 -8.25
N SER A 101 -5.25 -6.37 -9.23
CA SER A 101 -4.98 -6.61 -10.64
C SER A 101 -4.57 -5.31 -11.34
N ALA A 102 -3.58 -5.42 -12.22
CA ALA A 102 -3.13 -4.34 -13.10
C ALA A 102 -2.48 -4.95 -14.35
N TYR A 103 -2.69 -4.35 -15.52
CA TYR A 103 -2.10 -4.82 -16.79
C TYR A 103 -2.28 -6.33 -17.07
N ASN A 104 -3.46 -6.89 -16.74
CA ASN A 104 -3.78 -8.32 -16.85
C ASN A 104 -2.89 -9.24 -16.00
N GLN A 105 -2.25 -8.71 -14.96
CA GLN A 105 -1.48 -9.44 -13.96
C GLN A 105 -2.12 -9.25 -12.60
N THR A 106 -1.94 -10.24 -11.72
CA THR A 106 -2.42 -10.17 -10.33
C THR A 106 -1.23 -10.21 -9.39
N GLU A 107 -1.28 -9.40 -8.35
CA GLU A 107 -0.22 -9.28 -7.35
C GLU A 107 -0.81 -9.19 -5.95
N VAL A 108 -0.03 -9.61 -4.96
CA VAL A 108 -0.41 -9.57 -3.55
C VAL A 108 0.48 -8.59 -2.81
N LEU A 109 -0.12 -7.60 -2.15
CA LEU A 109 0.57 -6.66 -1.29
C LEU A 109 0.25 -6.98 0.17
N GLU A 110 1.29 -7.13 0.99
CA GLU A 110 1.14 -7.26 2.45
C GLU A 110 1.27 -5.88 3.10
N VAL A 111 0.34 -5.55 4.00
CA VAL A 111 0.34 -4.32 4.78
C VAL A 111 0.09 -4.67 6.24
N ASN A 112 0.93 -4.16 7.14
CA ASN A 112 0.78 -4.36 8.58
C ASN A 112 0.41 -3.03 9.24
N ILE A 113 -0.68 -3.02 9.99
CA ILE A 113 -1.18 -1.83 10.70
C ILE A 113 -0.99 -2.03 12.20
N ASN A 114 -0.15 -1.17 12.79
CA ASN A 114 0.08 -1.12 14.24
C ASN A 114 -0.79 0.00 14.83
N ASN A 115 -1.65 -0.34 15.79
CA ASN A 115 -2.51 0.63 16.47
C ASN A 115 -1.84 1.27 17.70
N GLU A 116 -0.50 1.18 17.82
CA GLU A 116 0.23 1.60 19.03
C GLU A 116 0.69 3.07 19.03
N GLU A 117 0.43 3.85 17.99
CA GLU A 117 0.73 5.30 17.99
C GLU A 117 -0.54 6.15 18.10
N LEU A 118 -1.00 6.30 19.35
CA LEU A 118 -1.87 7.39 19.81
C LEU A 118 -1.06 8.34 20.69
#